data_AF-A0A6P0M8Q7-F1
#
_entry.id   AF-A0A6P0M8Q7-F1
#
_cell.length_a   1.000
_cell.length_b   1.000
_cell.length_c   1.000
_cell.angle_alpha   90.00
_cell.angle_beta   90.00
_cell.angle_gamma   90.00
#
_symmetry.space_group_name_H-M   'P 1'
#
loop_
_entity.id
_entity.type
_entity.pdbx_description
1 polymer ?
#
loop_
_entity_poly.entity_id
_entity_poly.type
_entity_poly.pdbx_seq_one_letter_code
_entity_poly.pdbx_strand_id
1 'polypeptide(L)'
;MVKIKHNPKEYREDKDKGGDRDEIRQIQILMLLCLFLSSEGTLYDLLKMALATPGQRTLNRVTPPEDLSIDGLFEWLGELFGEAELTQEEMDLLLWQNDIKNMWPAISELRAIEEKLGFKITIEKKN
;
A
#
# COMPACT_ATOMS: atom_id res chain seq x y z
N MET A 1 -17.59 -11.87 -21.70
CA MET A 1 -16.33 -11.20 -22.12
C MET A 1 -16.62 -9.74 -22.43
N VAL A 2 -16.32 -8.83 -21.50
CA VAL A 2 -16.39 -7.40 -21.80
C VAL A 2 -15.16 -7.07 -22.66
N LYS A 3 -15.37 -6.83 -23.96
CA LYS A 3 -14.33 -6.30 -24.84
C LYS A 3 -14.20 -4.82 -24.55
N ILE A 4 -13.29 -4.45 -23.65
CA ILE A 4 -12.86 -3.06 -23.51
C ILE A 4 -12.11 -2.74 -24.80
N LYS A 5 -12.77 -2.03 -25.73
CA LYS A 5 -12.11 -1.45 -26.91
C LYS A 5 -11.12 -0.40 -26.41
N HIS A 6 -9.85 -0.79 -26.27
CA HIS A 6 -8.77 0.17 -26.15
C HIS A 6 -8.69 0.93 -27.48
N ASN A 7 -9.21 2.17 -27.50
CA ASN A 7 -9.01 3.10 -28.60
C ASN A 7 -7.75 3.92 -28.32
N PRO A 8 -6.60 3.66 -28.96
CA PRO A 8 -5.33 4.32 -28.62
C PRO A 8 -5.30 5.82 -28.96
N LYS A 9 -6.34 6.33 -29.64
CA LYS A 9 -6.39 7.69 -30.17
C LYS A 9 -6.98 8.73 -29.21
N GLU A 10 -7.65 8.33 -28.13
CA GLU A 10 -8.21 9.28 -27.15
C GLU A 10 -7.19 9.78 -26.10
N TYR A 11 -5.96 9.25 -26.11
CA TYR A 11 -4.87 9.66 -25.21
C TYR A 11 -3.90 10.70 -25.82
N ARG A 12 -4.29 11.38 -26.89
CA ARG A 12 -3.43 12.39 -27.52
C ARG A 12 -4.16 13.69 -27.75
N GLU A 13 -4.33 14.45 -26.68
CA GLU A 13 -4.27 15.92 -26.70
C GLU A 13 -4.17 16.49 -25.28
N ASP A 14 -3.09 16.15 -24.57
CA ASP A 14 -2.61 16.91 -23.42
C ASP A 14 -1.08 16.82 -23.42
N LYS A 15 -0.45 17.56 -24.33
CA LYS A 15 1.02 17.57 -24.49
C LYS A 15 1.77 18.22 -23.31
N ASP A 16 1.06 18.70 -22.29
CA ASP A 16 1.61 19.24 -21.04
C ASP A 16 1.43 18.32 -19.80
N LYS A 17 0.73 17.17 -19.90
CA LYS A 17 0.46 16.28 -18.75
C LYS A 17 1.40 15.08 -18.67
N GLY A 18 2.69 15.32 -18.88
CA GLY A 18 3.72 14.29 -18.68
C GLY A 18 3.88 13.84 -17.22
N GLY A 19 3.37 14.64 -16.27
CA GLY A 19 3.58 14.52 -14.83
C GLY A 19 2.88 13.33 -14.16
N ASP A 20 1.61 13.07 -14.47
CA ASP A 20 0.81 12.12 -13.67
C ASP A 20 0.93 10.65 -14.13
N ARG A 21 1.83 10.37 -15.08
CA ARG A 21 1.90 9.03 -15.71
C ARG A 21 2.39 7.97 -14.74
N ASP A 22 3.26 8.36 -13.81
CA ASP A 22 3.84 7.44 -12.83
C ASP A 22 2.80 7.12 -11.75
N GLU A 23 2.06 8.10 -11.25
CA GLU A 23 0.97 7.92 -10.30
C GLU A 23 -0.16 7.05 -10.88
N ILE A 24 -0.51 7.23 -12.15
CA ILE A 24 -1.49 6.36 -12.83
C ILE A 24 -1.02 4.90 -12.81
N ARG A 25 0.27 4.66 -13.05
CA ARG A 25 0.84 3.30 -13.02
C ARG A 25 0.89 2.74 -11.59
N GLN A 26 1.25 3.55 -10.60
CA GLN A 26 1.21 3.16 -9.19
C GLN A 26 -0.20 2.70 -8.78
N ILE A 27 -1.24 3.46 -9.13
CA ILE A 27 -2.64 3.10 -8.85
C ILE A 27 -3.02 1.77 -9.53
N GLN A 28 -2.66 1.60 -10.80
CA GLN A 28 -2.94 0.36 -11.55
C GLN A 28 -2.23 -0.85 -10.93
N ILE A 29 -1.01 -0.69 -10.43
CA ILE A 29 -0.25 -1.74 -9.75
C ILE A 29 -0.89 -2.10 -8.39
N LEU A 30 -1.31 -1.10 -7.60
CA LEU A 30 -2.03 -1.32 -6.35
C LEU A 30 -3.36 -2.06 -6.59
N MET A 31 -4.09 -1.70 -7.65
CA MET A 31 -5.29 -2.41 -8.07
C MET A 31 -4.99 -3.88 -8.39
N LEU A 32 -3.91 -4.17 -9.13
CA LEU A 32 -3.52 -5.53 -9.46
C LEU A 32 -3.14 -6.33 -8.21
N LEU A 33 -2.40 -5.74 -7.27
CA LEU A 33 -2.08 -6.38 -5.99
C LEU A 33 -3.36 -6.82 -5.29
N CYS A 34 -4.33 -5.91 -5.11
CA CYS A 34 -5.60 -6.22 -4.46
C CYS A 34 -6.42 -7.28 -5.22
N LEU A 35 -6.38 -7.30 -6.56
CA LEU A 35 -7.08 -8.29 -7.37
C LEU A 35 -6.50 -9.71 -7.27
N PHE A 36 -5.20 -9.84 -6.95
CA PHE A 36 -4.54 -11.14 -6.86
C PHE A 36 -4.54 -11.75 -5.46
N LEU A 37 -4.91 -10.99 -4.44
CA LEU A 37 -5.07 -11.51 -3.09
C LEU A 37 -6.26 -12.46 -3.01
N SER A 38 -6.08 -13.55 -2.27
CA SER A 38 -7.19 -14.43 -1.88
C SER A 38 -8.11 -13.69 -0.91
N SER A 39 -9.43 -13.83 -1.06
CA SER A 39 -10.41 -13.28 -0.11
C SER A 39 -10.37 -13.94 1.28
N GLU A 40 -9.63 -15.05 1.40
CA GLU A 40 -9.36 -15.76 2.65
C GLU A 40 -7.89 -15.59 3.09
N GLY A 41 -7.12 -14.75 2.37
CA GLY A 41 -5.71 -14.50 2.60
C GLY A 41 -5.47 -13.55 3.76
N THR A 42 -4.33 -13.71 4.42
CA THR A 42 -3.97 -12.93 5.59
C THR A 42 -3.63 -11.47 5.22
N LEU A 43 -2.96 -11.23 4.07
CA LEU A 43 -2.72 -9.86 3.60
C LEU A 43 -4.02 -9.17 3.15
N TYR A 44 -4.98 -9.94 2.61
CA TYR A 44 -6.31 -9.41 2.30
C TYR A 44 -7.02 -8.90 3.56
N ASP A 45 -6.99 -9.67 4.65
CA ASP A 45 -7.59 -9.26 5.92
C ASP A 45 -6.97 -7.97 6.47
N LEU A 46 -5.64 -7.85 6.46
CA LEU A 46 -4.96 -6.61 6.85
C LEU A 46 -5.43 -5.41 6.01
N LEU A 47 -5.38 -5.53 4.68
CA LEU A 47 -5.75 -4.43 3.80
C LEU A 47 -7.22 -4.07 3.92
N LYS A 48 -8.10 -5.06 4.12
CA LYS A 48 -9.53 -4.84 4.37
C LYS A 48 -9.76 -4.05 5.65
N MET A 49 -9.09 -4.41 6.75
CA MET A 49 -9.15 -3.63 7.99
C MET A 49 -8.61 -2.22 7.78
N ALA A 50 -7.43 -2.08 7.16
CA ALA A 50 -6.79 -0.79 6.94
C ALA A 50 -7.65 0.17 6.09
N LEU A 51 -8.33 -0.36 5.07
CA LEU A 51 -9.26 0.41 4.22
C LEU A 51 -10.58 0.75 4.93
N ALA A 52 -10.97 -0.01 5.95
CA ALA A 52 -12.15 0.28 6.77
C ALA A 52 -11.86 1.28 7.90
N THR A 53 -10.59 1.42 8.32
CA THR A 53 -10.17 2.33 9.39
C THR A 53 -10.15 3.79 8.92
N PRO A 54 -10.82 4.73 9.62
CA PRO A 54 -10.78 6.15 9.28
C PRO A 54 -9.37 6.76 9.43
N GLY A 55 -8.66 6.94 8.32
CA GLY A 55 -7.24 7.36 8.33
C GLY A 55 -6.97 8.84 8.60
N GLN A 56 -7.98 9.71 8.73
CA GLN A 56 -7.77 11.17 8.81
C GLN A 56 -6.94 11.60 10.03
N ARG A 57 -7.08 10.92 11.17
CA ARG A 57 -6.30 11.23 12.38
C ARG A 57 -4.83 10.91 12.19
N THR A 58 -4.53 9.71 11.69
CA THR A 58 -3.16 9.31 11.34
C THR A 58 -2.57 10.23 10.26
N LEU A 59 -3.34 10.60 9.23
CA LEU A 59 -2.89 11.55 8.19
C LEU A 59 -2.54 12.93 8.76
N ASN A 60 -3.25 13.41 9.79
CA ASN A 60 -2.94 14.71 10.41
C ASN A 60 -1.66 14.69 11.27
N ARG A 61 -1.22 13.50 11.71
CA ARG A 61 -0.03 13.32 12.57
C ARG A 61 1.22 12.94 11.77
N VAL A 62 1.03 12.32 10.59
CA VAL A 62 2.14 11.76 9.82
C VAL A 62 3.13 12.85 9.39
N THR A 63 4.39 12.65 9.72
CA THR A 63 5.52 13.40 9.18
C THR A 63 6.22 12.53 8.13
N PRO A 64 6.84 13.10 7.08
CA PRO A 64 7.63 12.30 6.14
C PRO A 64 8.84 11.64 6.83
N PRO A 65 9.16 10.35 6.56
CA PRO A 65 10.35 9.72 7.09
C PRO A 65 11.63 10.34 6.52
N GLU A 66 12.61 10.63 7.39
CA GLU A 66 13.90 11.18 6.97
C GLU A 66 14.84 10.10 6.39
N ASP A 67 14.79 8.89 6.97
CA ASP A 67 15.52 7.70 6.56
C ASP A 67 14.57 6.62 6.03
N LEU A 68 14.89 6.08 4.84
CA LEU A 68 14.14 5.00 4.19
C LEU A 68 14.81 3.62 4.36
N SER A 69 15.85 3.52 5.20
CA SER A 69 16.40 2.23 5.62
C SER A 69 15.38 1.41 6.41
N ILE A 70 15.64 0.11 6.58
CA ILE A 70 14.74 -0.77 7.36
C ILE A 70 14.62 -0.26 8.80
N ASP A 71 15.75 0.10 9.42
CA ASP A 71 15.78 0.59 10.80
C ASP A 71 15.11 1.97 10.91
N GLY A 72 15.37 2.88 9.95
CA GLY A 72 14.75 4.20 9.93
C GLY A 72 13.23 4.15 9.74
N LEU A 73 12.72 3.26 8.88
CA LEU A 73 11.28 3.05 8.72
C LEU A 73 10.65 2.40 9.96
N PHE A 74 11.37 1.50 10.63
CA PHE A 74 10.92 0.90 11.88
C PHE A 74 10.77 1.95 12.99
N GLU A 75 11.79 2.81 13.16
CA GLU A 75 11.76 3.92 14.11
C GLU A 75 10.62 4.90 13.78
N TRP A 76 10.51 5.34 12.52
CA TRP A 76 9.45 6.26 12.08
C TRP A 76 8.03 5.71 12.29
N LEU A 77 7.79 4.43 11.98
CA LEU A 77 6.52 3.78 12.29
C LEU A 77 6.27 3.72 13.80
N GLY A 78 7.32 3.43 14.58
CA GLY A 78 7.28 3.42 16.03
C GLY A 78 6.88 4.78 16.62
N GLU A 79 7.43 5.88 16.11
CA GLU A 79 7.08 7.24 16.53
C GLU A 79 5.64 7.60 16.14
N LEU A 80 5.25 7.34 14.88
CA LEU A 80 3.91 7.64 14.36
C LEU A 80 2.79 7.01 15.21
N PHE A 81 3.03 5.78 15.67
CA PHE A 81 2.06 5.02 16.44
C PHE A 81 2.29 5.04 17.96
N GLY A 82 3.47 5.45 18.42
CA GLY A 82 3.88 5.42 19.83
C GLY A 82 3.46 6.64 20.64
N GLU A 83 3.42 7.83 20.03
CA GLU A 83 3.07 9.08 20.73
C GLU A 83 1.58 9.49 20.58
N ALA A 84 0.82 8.63 19.93
CA ALA A 84 -0.53 8.93 19.46
C ALA A 84 -1.62 8.38 20.41
N GLU A 85 -2.65 9.19 20.68
CA GLU A 85 -3.95 8.64 21.08
C GLU A 85 -4.53 7.89 19.87
N LEU A 86 -4.30 6.58 19.84
CA LEU A 86 -4.80 5.69 18.80
C LEU A 86 -6.29 5.41 19.02
N THR A 87 -7.03 5.36 17.92
CA THR A 87 -8.37 4.77 17.89
C THR A 87 -8.29 3.26 18.12
N GLN A 88 -9.39 2.63 18.51
CA GLN A 88 -9.42 1.17 18.67
C GLN A 88 -9.07 0.48 17.36
N GLU A 89 -9.58 0.98 16.23
CA GLU A 89 -9.32 0.44 14.90
C GLU A 89 -7.84 0.57 14.49
N GLU A 90 -7.16 1.65 14.87
CA GLU A 90 -5.72 1.80 14.67
C GLU A 90 -4.92 0.85 15.56
N MET A 91 -5.32 0.66 16.83
CA MET A 91 -4.68 -0.32 17.70
C MET A 91 -4.85 -1.75 17.19
N ASP A 92 -6.02 -2.09 16.66
CA ASP A 92 -6.29 -3.43 16.12
C ASP A 92 -5.36 -3.74 14.94
N LEU A 93 -5.07 -2.77 14.08
CA LEU A 93 -4.08 -2.91 13.00
C LEU A 93 -2.66 -3.16 13.54
N LEU A 94 -2.26 -2.45 14.61
CA LEU A 94 -0.95 -2.62 15.23
C LEU A 94 -0.79 -3.95 15.95
N LEU A 95 -1.85 -4.40 16.64
CA LEU A 95 -1.87 -5.71 17.27
C LEU A 95 -1.80 -6.80 16.20
N TRP A 96 -2.52 -6.63 15.09
CA TRP A 96 -2.50 -7.56 13.98
C TRP A 96 -1.11 -7.71 13.37
N GLN A 97 -0.42 -6.60 13.06
CA GLN A 97 0.90 -6.63 12.42
C GLN A 97 2.04 -7.04 13.38
N ASN A 98 1.83 -6.92 14.69
CA ASN A 98 2.79 -7.43 15.68
C ASN A 98 2.66 -8.94 15.91
N ASP A 99 1.59 -9.60 15.46
CA ASP A 99 1.49 -11.05 15.52
C ASP A 99 2.21 -11.70 14.34
N ILE A 100 3.28 -12.42 14.66
CA ILE A 100 4.09 -13.15 13.69
C ILE A 100 3.28 -14.21 12.92
N LYS A 101 2.22 -14.75 13.52
CA LYS A 101 1.31 -15.70 12.85
C LYS A 101 0.49 -15.05 11.75
N ASN A 102 0.30 -13.73 11.80
CA ASN A 102 -0.34 -12.95 10.73
C ASN A 102 0.69 -12.49 9.70
N MET A 103 1.83 -11.97 10.16
CA MET A 103 2.82 -11.38 9.26
C MET A 103 3.49 -12.41 8.32
N TRP A 104 3.82 -13.62 8.78
CA TRP A 104 4.48 -14.60 7.90
C TRP A 104 3.63 -15.02 6.69
N PRO A 105 2.34 -15.40 6.87
CA PRO A 105 1.45 -15.65 5.74
C PRO A 105 1.29 -14.44 4.82
N ALA A 106 1.10 -13.24 5.38
CA ALA A 106 0.94 -12.03 4.57
C ALA A 106 2.20 -11.68 3.73
N ILE A 107 3.39 -11.84 4.31
CA ILE A 107 4.66 -11.69 3.59
C ILE A 107 4.78 -12.74 2.48
N SER A 108 4.34 -13.97 2.74
CA SER A 108 4.40 -15.06 1.76
C SER A 108 3.45 -14.81 0.57
N GLU A 109 2.24 -14.31 0.85
CA GLU A 109 1.27 -13.87 -0.17
C GLU A 109 1.84 -12.74 -1.03
N LEU A 110 2.41 -11.70 -0.41
CA LEU A 110 3.05 -10.59 -1.12
C LEU A 110 4.16 -11.09 -2.04
N ARG A 111 5.09 -11.89 -1.52
CA ARG A 111 6.22 -12.44 -2.28
C ARG A 111 5.76 -13.30 -3.46
N ALA A 112 4.73 -14.12 -3.30
CA ALA A 112 4.19 -14.92 -4.38
C ALA A 112 3.61 -14.06 -5.52
N ILE A 113 2.96 -12.95 -5.18
CA ILE A 113 2.44 -11.99 -6.17
C ILE A 113 3.61 -11.26 -6.87
N GLU A 114 4.60 -10.80 -6.11
CA GLU A 114 5.80 -10.13 -6.67
C GLU A 114 6.58 -11.05 -7.62
N GLU A 115 6.77 -12.31 -7.23
CA GLU A 115 7.40 -13.34 -8.08
C GLU A 115 6.63 -13.51 -9.39
N LYS A 116 5.29 -13.51 -9.33
CA LYS A 116 4.44 -13.63 -10.52
C LYS A 116 4.50 -12.41 -11.43
N LEU A 117 4.61 -11.21 -10.86
CA LEU A 117 4.63 -9.95 -11.59
C LEU A 117 6.02 -9.59 -12.15
N GLY A 118 7.09 -10.17 -11.59
CA GLY A 118 8.47 -9.89 -11.99
C GLY A 118 9.00 -8.54 -11.50
N PHE A 119 8.32 -7.91 -10.53
CA PHE A 119 8.77 -6.70 -9.85
C PHE A 119 8.24 -6.68 -8.41
N LYS A 120 8.87 -5.86 -7.56
CA LYS A 120 8.45 -5.61 -6.17
C LYS A 120 7.98 -4.18 -5.99
N ILE A 121 7.04 -3.94 -5.08
CA ILE A 121 6.67 -2.58 -4.68
C ILE A 121 7.72 -2.10 -3.67
N THR A 122 8.24 -0.90 -3.88
CA THR A 122 9.31 -0.35 -3.03
C THR A 122 8.98 1.04 -2.55
N ILE A 123 9.61 1.43 -1.44
CA ILE A 123 9.51 2.77 -0.86
C ILE A 123 10.69 3.58 -1.40
N GLU A 124 10.39 4.71 -2.02
CA GLU A 124 11.38 5.63 -2.60
C GLU A 124 11.06 7.06 -2.16
N LYS A 125 12.08 7.93 -2.05
CA LYS A 125 11.85 9.35 -1.76
C LYS A 125 11.13 9.97 -2.95
N LYS A 126 10.08 10.76 -2.67
CA LYS A 126 9.45 11.60 -3.68
C LYS A 126 10.45 12.70 -4.09
N ASN A 127 10.84 12.71 -5.36
CA ASN A 127 11.71 13.74 -5.95
C ASN A 127 10.91 14.99 -6.34
#